data_AF-A0A174HX49-F1
#
_entry.id   AF-A0A174HX49-F1
#
_cell.length_a   1.000
_cell.length_b   1.000
_cell.length_c   1.000
_cell.angle_alpha   90.00
_cell.angle_beta   90.00
_cell.angle_gamma   90.00
#
_symmetry.space_group_name_H-M   'P 1'
#
loop_
_entity.id
_entity.type
_entity.pdbx_description
1 polymer ?
#
loop_
_entity_poly.entity_id
_entity_poly.type
_entity_poly.pdbx_seq_one_letter_code
_entity_poly.pdbx_strand_id
1 'polypeptide(L)'
;MQKGNLIFNGEISELLKNAENHVWNCLITNEKEILELSRYATISSKQYVNGNIMTKIISEEKPRIDCIRAEVTLEDAYLYMMKMYEINDVR
;
A
#
# COMPACT_ATOMS: atom_id res chain seq x y z
N MET A 1 -11.94 11.32 -3.50
CA MET A 1 -12.47 12.49 -2.77
C MET A 1 -12.00 12.40 -1.31
N GLN A 2 -11.38 13.45 -0.75
CA GLN A 2 -11.15 13.59 0.71
C GLN A 2 -11.85 14.86 1.14
N LYS A 3 -12.61 14.81 2.25
CA LYS A 3 -13.19 16.02 2.87
C LYS A 3 -13.99 16.89 1.87
N GLY A 4 -14.66 16.28 0.88
CA GLY A 4 -15.42 16.99 -0.16
C GLY A 4 -14.61 17.51 -1.34
N ASN A 5 -13.28 17.40 -1.31
CA ASN A 5 -12.40 17.83 -2.41
C ASN A 5 -12.02 16.65 -3.31
N LEU A 6 -12.00 16.91 -4.61
CA LEU A 6 -11.45 15.98 -5.60
C LEU A 6 -9.93 15.98 -5.46
N ILE A 7 -9.36 14.88 -4.94
CA ILE A 7 -7.91 14.75 -4.73
C ILE A 7 -7.19 14.47 -6.06
N PHE A 8 -7.88 13.94 -7.06
CA PHE A 8 -7.29 13.54 -8.32
C PHE A 8 -8.22 13.85 -9.49
N ASN A 9 -7.69 14.53 -10.51
CA ASN A 9 -8.39 14.90 -11.74
C ASN A 9 -7.63 14.44 -13.01
N GLY A 10 -6.75 13.45 -12.88
CA GLY A 10 -5.98 12.86 -13.99
C GLY A 10 -6.58 11.55 -14.49
N GLU A 11 -5.83 10.81 -15.31
CA GLU A 11 -6.28 9.49 -15.77
C GLU A 11 -6.03 8.39 -14.73
N ILE A 12 -6.95 7.43 -14.65
CA ILE A 12 -6.79 6.22 -13.80
C ILE A 12 -5.50 5.45 -14.16
N SER A 13 -5.11 5.46 -15.43
CA SER A 13 -3.89 4.85 -15.95
C SER A 13 -2.63 5.41 -15.27
N GLU A 14 -2.60 6.72 -15.00
CA GLU A 14 -1.48 7.40 -14.33
C GLU A 14 -1.41 7.02 -12.85
N LEU A 15 -2.56 6.90 -12.18
CA LEU A 15 -2.61 6.42 -10.78
C LEU A 15 -2.01 5.03 -10.63
N LEU A 16 -2.43 4.10 -11.49
CA LEU A 16 -1.93 2.73 -11.48
C LEU A 16 -0.43 2.69 -11.75
N LYS A 17 0.05 3.48 -12.72
CA LYS A 17 1.47 3.57 -13.06
C LYS A 17 2.32 4.17 -11.93
N ASN A 18 1.80 5.13 -11.18
CA ASN A 18 2.54 5.74 -10.07
C ASN A 18 2.72 4.78 -8.89
N ALA A 19 1.73 3.94 -8.60
CA ALA A 19 1.82 2.91 -7.57
C ALA A 19 2.53 1.63 -8.06
N GLU A 20 2.75 1.50 -9.37
CA GLU A 20 3.58 0.45 -9.94
C GLU A 20 5.01 0.60 -9.44
N ASN A 21 5.58 -0.45 -8.85
CA ASN A 21 6.84 -0.35 -8.11
C ASN A 21 6.64 -0.76 -6.66
N HIS A 22 5.50 -0.36 -6.11
CA HIS A 22 5.38 -0.08 -4.68
C HIS A 22 4.42 -1.01 -3.94
N VAL A 23 3.73 -1.91 -4.65
CA VAL A 23 2.77 -2.85 -4.06
C VAL A 23 3.38 -4.25 -3.93
N TRP A 24 3.22 -4.84 -2.76
CA TRP A 24 3.82 -6.11 -2.37
C TRP A 24 2.80 -7.00 -1.66
N ASN A 25 2.79 -8.29 -2.00
CA ASN A 25 2.11 -9.32 -1.21
C ASN A 25 3.15 -10.02 -0.32
N CYS A 26 2.89 -10.05 0.98
CA CYS A 26 3.78 -10.63 1.97
C CYS A 26 3.06 -11.75 2.73
N LEU A 27 3.75 -12.86 2.95
CA LEU A 27 3.28 -13.95 3.79
C LEU A 27 3.88 -13.78 5.19
N ILE A 28 3.02 -13.65 6.19
CA ILE A 28 3.41 -13.37 7.57
C ILE A 28 2.94 -14.50 8.47
N THR A 29 3.79 -14.91 9.40
CA THR A 29 3.48 -15.97 10.36
C THR A 29 3.10 -15.44 11.74
N ASN A 30 3.33 -14.14 12.00
CA ASN A 30 3.12 -13.50 13.30
C ASN A 30 2.56 -12.08 13.17
N GLU A 31 1.48 -11.76 13.89
CA GLU A 31 0.89 -10.42 13.88
C GLU A 31 1.83 -9.29 14.30
N LYS A 32 2.88 -9.58 15.09
CA LYS A 32 3.91 -8.58 15.44
C LYS A 32 4.63 -8.04 14.21
N GLU A 33 4.81 -8.84 13.16
CA GLU A 33 5.45 -8.36 11.92
C GLU A 33 4.55 -7.37 11.18
N ILE A 34 3.22 -7.53 11.25
CA ILE A 34 2.27 -6.57 10.66
C ILE A 34 2.41 -5.20 11.34
N LEU A 35 2.57 -5.19 12.67
CA LEU A 35 2.79 -3.96 13.40
C LEU A 35 4.09 -3.28 12.96
N GLU A 36 5.17 -4.03 12.78
CA GLU A 36 6.44 -3.48 12.32
C GLU A 36 6.36 -2.96 10.87
N LEU A 37 5.69 -3.69 9.97
CA LEU A 37 5.40 -3.21 8.61
C LEU A 37 4.63 -1.89 8.62
N SER A 38 3.61 -1.77 9.48
CA SER A 38 2.74 -0.58 9.55
C SER A 38 3.49 0.70 9.93
N ARG A 39 4.69 0.59 10.50
CA ARG A 39 5.52 1.76 10.86
C ARG A 39 6.09 2.47 9.63
N TYR A 40 6.26 1.78 8.51
CA TYR A 40 6.91 2.32 7.31
C TYR A 40 6.15 2.06 6.01
N ALA A 41 5.28 1.05 5.98
CA ALA A 41 4.44 0.71 4.83
C ALA A 41 2.96 0.96 5.15
N THR A 42 2.17 1.21 4.11
CA THR A 42 0.71 1.25 4.23
C THR A 42 0.16 -0.15 4.03
N ILE A 43 -0.61 -0.65 4.99
CA ILE A 43 -1.32 -1.93 4.85
C ILE A 43 -2.58 -1.69 4.02
N SER A 44 -2.65 -2.30 2.84
CA SER A 44 -3.81 -2.21 1.93
C SER A 44 -4.84 -3.31 2.23
N SER A 45 -4.38 -4.53 2.52
CA SER A 45 -5.30 -5.63 2.88
C SER A 45 -4.65 -6.65 3.80
N LYS A 46 -5.47 -7.35 4.60
CA LYS A 46 -5.05 -8.46 5.48
C LYS A 46 -6.00 -9.65 5.32
N GLN A 47 -5.46 -10.84 5.08
CA GLN A 47 -6.22 -12.09 4.93
C GLN A 47 -5.56 -13.22 5.73
N TYR A 48 -6.34 -13.93 6.53
CA TYR A 48 -5.86 -15.10 7.27
C TYR A 48 -6.04 -16.35 6.42
N VAL A 49 -4.95 -17.06 6.12
CA VAL A 49 -4.94 -18.24 5.23
C VAL A 49 -4.05 -19.32 5.84
N ASN A 50 -4.64 -20.48 6.15
CA ASN A 50 -3.93 -21.66 6.67
C ASN A 50 -3.01 -21.38 7.88
N GLY A 51 -3.47 -20.56 8.83
CA GLY A 51 -2.70 -20.18 10.01
C GLY A 51 -1.65 -19.08 9.78
N ASN A 52 -1.47 -18.64 8.53
CA ASN A 52 -0.64 -17.50 8.16
C ASN A 52 -1.51 -16.28 7.84
N ILE A 53 -0.85 -15.15 7.63
CA ILE A 53 -1.46 -13.88 7.27
C ILE A 53 -0.87 -13.41 5.95
N MET A 54 -1.68 -13.43 4.90
CA MET A 54 -1.36 -12.77 3.64
C MET A 54 -1.71 -11.29 3.79
N THR A 55 -0.71 -10.43 3.66
CA THR A 55 -0.91 -8.98 3.67
C THR A 55 -0.49 -8.38 2.35
N LYS A 56 -1.25 -7.40 1.88
CA LYS A 56 -0.83 -6.55 0.77
C LYS A 56 -0.41 -5.22 1.35
N ILE A 57 0.77 -4.76 0.99
CA ILE A 57 1.34 -3.51 1.49
C ILE A 57 1.83 -2.63 0.37
N ILE A 58 1.89 -1.33 0.67
CA ILE A 58 2.39 -0.28 -0.20
C ILE A 58 3.64 0.34 0.46
N SER A 59 4.79 0.20 -0.19
CA SER A 59 6.09 0.69 0.28
C SER A 59 7.03 1.02 -0.87
N GLU A 60 7.81 2.10 -0.71
CA GLU A 60 8.83 2.53 -1.66
C GLU A 60 9.93 1.47 -1.84
N GLU A 61 10.31 0.81 -0.74
CA GLU A 61 11.35 -0.21 -0.73
C GLU A 61 10.75 -1.60 -0.56
N LYS A 62 11.48 -2.61 -1.05
CA LYS A 62 11.11 -4.00 -0.78
C LYS A 62 11.21 -4.27 0.73
N PRO A 63 10.15 -4.80 1.37
CA PRO A 63 10.19 -5.18 2.78
C PRO A 63 11.27 -6.23 3.05
N ARG A 64 11.87 -6.20 4.25
CA ARG A 64 12.90 -7.18 4.69
C ARG A 64 12.29 -8.52 5.14
N ILE A 65 11.17 -8.90 4.56
CA ILE A 65 10.47 -10.17 4.81
C ILE A 65 10.11 -10.80 3.46
N ASP A 66 9.55 -12.02 3.51
CA ASP A 66 9.16 -12.72 2.29
C ASP A 66 7.94 -12.04 1.62
N CYS A 67 8.24 -11.21 0.61
CA CYS A 67 7.26 -10.54 -0.22
C CYS A 67 7.59 -10.68 -1.70
N ILE A 68 6.52 -10.78 -2.48
CA ILE A 68 6.54 -10.71 -3.94
C ILE A 68 5.86 -9.43 -4.43
N ARG A 69 6.30 -8.89 -5.57
CA ARG A 69 5.60 -7.77 -6.21
C ARG A 69 4.17 -8.19 -6.52
N ALA A 70 3.24 -7.30 -6.24
CA ALA A 70 1.82 -7.50 -6.54
C ALA A 70 1.38 -6.58 -7.68
N GLU A 71 0.36 -7.04 -8.40
CA GLU A 71 -0.37 -6.18 -9.32
C GLU A 71 -1.08 -5.07 -8.55
N VAL A 72 -1.04 -3.87 -9.10
CA VAL A 72 -1.62 -2.67 -8.50
C VAL A 72 -3.12 -2.65 -8.79
N THR A 73 -3.93 -2.51 -7.76
CA THR A 73 -5.36 -2.23 -7.91
C THR A 73 -5.63 -0.73 -7.82
N LEU A 74 -6.84 -0.30 -8.22
CA LEU A 74 -7.23 1.11 -8.08
C LEU A 74 -7.23 1.57 -6.61
N GLU A 75 -7.60 0.69 -5.68
CA GLU A 75 -7.55 0.95 -4.25
C GLU A 75 -6.09 1.17 -3.78
N ASP A 76 -5.17 0.31 -4.20
CA ASP A 76 -3.74 0.45 -3.90
C ASP A 76 -3.18 1.78 -4.42
N ALA A 77 -3.51 2.12 -5.66
CA ALA A 77 -3.07 3.36 -6.29
C ALA A 77 -3.61 4.61 -5.58
N TYR A 78 -4.87 4.56 -5.15
CA TYR A 78 -5.48 5.66 -4.41
C TYR A 78 -4.85 5.83 -3.03
N LEU A 79 -4.59 4.74 -2.30
CA LEU A 79 -3.90 4.77 -1.00
C LEU A 79 -2.47 5.30 -1.11
N TYR A 80 -1.73 4.89 -2.15
CA TYR A 80 -0.38 5.40 -2.43
C TYR A 80 -0.40 6.91 -2.64
N MET A 81 -1.29 7.39 -3.51
CA MET A 81 -1.45 8.80 -3.79
C MET A 81 -1.84 9.59 -2.52
N MET A 82 -2.81 9.11 -1.74
CA MET A 82 -3.21 9.79 -0.49
C MET A 82 -2.06 9.97 0.48
N LYS A 83 -1.22 8.94 0.66
CA LYS A 83 -0.02 9.02 1.50
C LYS A 83 0.95 10.09 1.00
N MET A 84 1.14 10.20 -0.31
CA MET A 84 1.96 11.27 -0.90
C MET A 84 1.36 12.66 -0.67
N TYR A 85 0.04 12.83 -0.77
CA TYR A 85 -0.62 14.10 -0.48
C TYR A 85 -0.45 14.52 1.00
N GLU A 86 -0.63 13.60 1.94
CA GLU A 86 -0.43 13.88 3.37
C GLU A 86 1.00 14.32 3.68
N ILE A 87 2.00 13.74 3.01
CA ILE A 87 3.40 14.15 3.16
C ILE A 87 3.65 15.56 2.62
N ASN A 88 2.97 15.94 1.52
CA ASN A 88 3.16 17.23 0.88
C ASN A 88 2.40 18.38 1.56
N ASP A 89 1.31 18.12 2.28
CA ASP A 89 0.53 19.12 3.04
C ASP A 89 1.17 19.50 4.40
N VAL A 90 2.18 18.75 4.84
CA VAL A 90 2.94 19.00 6.08
C VAL A 90 4.21 19.85 5.82
N ARG A 91 4.41 20.33 4.59
CA ARG A 91 5.48 21.27 4.20
C ARG A 91 4.93 22.65 3.87
#